data_AF-A2D988-F1
#
_entry.id   AF-A2D988-F1
#
_cell.length_a   1.000
_cell.length_b   1.000
_cell.length_c   1.000
_cell.angle_alpha   90.00
_cell.angle_beta   90.00
_cell.angle_gamma   90.00
#
_symmetry.space_group_name_H-M   'P 1'
#
loop_
_entity.id
_entity.type
_entity.pdbx_description
1 polymer ?
#
loop_
_entity_poly.entity_id
_entity_poly.type
_entity_poly.pdbx_seq_one_letter_code
_entity_poly.pdbx_strand_id
1 'polypeptide(L)'
;MDSGFGDPSLSSTQLRQKAFTVIKNSDRPMASCEIEKWIRNNDYDLWCKVSSKCKDYVRVILSQTRGKTITKFKALKPIPGIDKRSTFYGIYGRSYPSDSWAATSDNIRSKSRKHDDDAYDEEMNFSNSKEESSQSSDESSESSPKIMAIPIHESPKPVERRDRKLLPPLPPFRLLCGPNPIFPSFITNNPILFNLV
;
A
#
# COMPACT_ATOMS: atom_id res chain seq x y z
N MET A 1 21.72 20.73 2.78
CA MET A 1 21.07 19.92 1.73
C MET A 1 19.72 19.50 2.26
N ASP A 2 18.68 20.23 1.88
CA ASP A 2 17.34 20.00 2.37
C ASP A 2 16.78 18.75 1.69
N SER A 3 16.79 17.63 2.40
CA SER A 3 16.22 16.40 1.88
C SER A 3 14.71 16.61 1.88
N GLY A 4 14.10 16.89 0.71
CA GLY A 4 12.68 17.24 0.53
C GLY A 4 11.65 16.18 0.97
N PHE A 5 12.01 15.33 1.93
CA PHE A 5 11.20 14.30 2.56
C PHE A 5 10.53 14.76 3.86
N GLY A 6 10.99 15.86 4.49
CA GLY A 6 10.43 16.44 5.72
C GLY A 6 11.31 16.26 6.97
N ASP A 7 10.68 16.32 8.16
CA ASP A 7 11.35 16.20 9.46
C ASP A 7 11.99 14.79 9.65
N PRO A 8 13.32 14.69 9.85
CA PRO A 8 14.02 13.42 10.01
C PRO A 8 13.71 12.68 11.33
N SER A 9 13.04 13.30 12.29
CA SER A 9 12.61 12.65 13.53
C SER A 9 11.47 11.64 13.30
N LEU A 10 10.68 11.86 12.26
CA LEU A 10 9.50 11.06 11.94
C LEU A 10 9.89 9.75 11.25
N SER A 11 9.34 8.63 11.72
CA SER A 11 9.57 7.32 11.11
C SER A 11 9.13 7.25 9.65
N SER A 12 8.11 8.03 9.25
CA SER A 12 7.67 8.15 7.86
C SER A 12 8.71 8.81 6.96
N THR A 13 9.37 9.86 7.45
CA THR A 13 10.45 10.55 6.72
C THR A 13 11.67 9.65 6.59
N GLN A 14 12.10 9.03 7.70
CA GLN A 14 13.21 8.08 7.72
C GLN A 14 12.97 6.92 6.74
N LEU A 15 11.75 6.37 6.75
CA LEU A 15 11.32 5.34 5.81
C LEU A 15 11.47 5.80 4.35
N ARG A 16 11.02 7.00 3.99
CA ARG A 16 11.17 7.53 2.62
C ARG A 16 12.63 7.68 2.22
N GLN A 17 13.48 8.20 3.12
CA GLN A 17 14.91 8.38 2.86
C GLN A 17 15.63 7.03 2.65
N LYS A 18 15.35 6.05 3.51
CA LYS A 18 15.91 4.69 3.38
C LYS A 18 15.40 4.00 2.12
N ALA A 19 14.10 4.09 1.84
CA ALA A 19 13.49 3.57 0.62
C ALA A 19 14.11 4.20 -0.63
N PHE A 20 14.29 5.53 -0.66
CA PHE A 20 14.96 6.21 -1.76
C PHE A 20 16.38 5.70 -1.96
N THR A 21 17.13 5.54 -0.87
CA THR A 21 18.53 5.05 -0.91
C THR A 21 18.60 3.63 -1.45
N VAL A 22 17.77 2.71 -0.96
CA VAL A 22 17.78 1.32 -1.43
C VAL A 22 17.31 1.22 -2.89
N ILE A 23 16.28 1.97 -3.28
CA ILE A 23 15.80 1.99 -4.67
C ILE A 23 16.86 2.61 -5.60
N LYS A 24 17.57 3.65 -5.15
CA LYS A 24 18.65 4.28 -5.92
C LYS A 24 19.81 3.31 -6.14
N ASN A 25 20.18 2.56 -5.10
CA ASN A 25 21.24 1.56 -5.17
C ASN A 25 20.81 0.29 -5.91
N SER A 26 19.51 0.06 -6.05
CA SER A 26 18.99 -0.96 -6.94
C SER A 26 18.90 -0.43 -8.38
N ASP A 27 19.15 -1.29 -9.36
CA ASP A 27 19.02 -0.94 -10.78
C ASP A 27 17.60 -1.15 -11.32
N ARG A 28 16.61 -1.33 -10.43
CA ARG A 28 15.20 -1.55 -10.79
C ARG A 28 14.24 -0.99 -9.75
N PRO A 29 12.97 -0.76 -10.11
CA PRO A 29 11.91 -0.58 -9.13
C PRO A 29 11.81 -1.78 -8.17
N MET A 30 11.54 -1.50 -6.89
CA MET A 30 11.45 -2.50 -5.83
C MET A 30 10.02 -2.62 -5.31
N ALA A 31 9.59 -3.84 -4.97
CA ALA A 31 8.29 -4.03 -4.33
C ALA A 31 8.33 -3.58 -2.87
N SER A 32 7.17 -3.22 -2.31
CA SER A 32 7.07 -2.81 -0.90
C SER A 32 7.60 -3.87 0.07
N CYS A 33 7.37 -5.15 -0.21
CA CYS A 33 7.85 -6.26 0.62
C CYS A 33 9.38 -6.39 0.60
N GLU A 34 10.03 -6.05 -0.51
CA GLU A 34 11.49 -6.07 -0.63
C GLU A 34 12.10 -4.94 0.20
N ILE A 35 11.52 -3.75 0.10
CA ILE A 35 11.93 -2.57 0.89
C ILE A 35 11.74 -2.85 2.38
N GLU A 36 10.60 -3.43 2.76
CA GLU A 36 10.31 -3.83 4.14
C GLU A 36 11.35 -4.81 4.68
N LYS A 37 11.66 -5.86 3.91
CA LYS A 37 12.68 -6.85 4.27
C LYS A 37 14.06 -6.19 4.41
N TRP A 38 14.40 -5.26 3.54
CA TRP A 38 15.66 -4.54 3.63
C TRP A 38 15.75 -3.70 4.92
N ILE A 39 14.69 -2.96 5.27
CA ILE A 39 14.65 -2.16 6.50
C ILE A 39 14.79 -3.07 7.73
N ARG A 40 14.03 -4.17 7.77
CA ARG A 40 14.13 -5.15 8.86
C ARG A 40 15.55 -5.66 9.09
N ASN A 41 16.32 -5.84 8.03
CA ASN A 41 17.67 -6.40 8.08
C ASN A 41 18.77 -5.35 8.35
N ASN A 42 18.53 -4.07 8.07
CA ASN A 42 19.56 -3.02 8.14
C ASN A 42 19.29 -1.95 9.22
N ASP A 43 18.04 -1.79 9.64
CA ASP A 43 17.61 -0.77 10.59
C ASP A 43 16.44 -1.31 11.42
N TYR A 44 16.76 -2.17 12.38
CA TYR A 44 15.77 -2.87 13.19
C TYR A 44 14.94 -1.92 14.07
N ASP A 45 15.54 -0.82 14.53
CA ASP A 45 14.84 0.18 15.33
C ASP A 45 13.77 0.91 14.50
N LEU A 46 14.11 1.32 13.28
CA LEU A 46 13.13 1.87 12.35
C LEU A 46 12.06 0.83 12.00
N TRP A 47 12.46 -0.42 11.78
CA TRP A 47 11.53 -1.51 11.51
C TRP A 47 10.49 -1.67 12.62
N CYS A 48 10.91 -1.72 13.90
CA CYS A 48 10.00 -1.79 15.04
C CYS A 48 9.00 -0.63 15.08
N LYS A 49 9.46 0.60 14.77
CA LYS A 49 8.59 1.78 14.69
C LYS A 49 7.60 1.72 13.52
N VAL A 50 7.99 1.12 12.40
CA VAL A 50 7.18 0.98 11.19
C VAL A 50 6.15 -0.15 11.34
N SER A 51 6.59 -1.32 11.80
CA SER A 51 5.78 -2.53 11.92
C SER A 51 4.68 -2.40 12.98
N SER A 52 4.90 -1.59 14.01
CA SER A 52 3.91 -1.29 15.05
C SER A 52 2.77 -0.37 14.57
N LYS A 53 2.92 0.34 13.45
CA LYS A 53 1.87 1.24 12.94
C LYS A 53 0.76 0.47 12.22
N CYS A 54 1.11 -0.24 11.17
CA CYS A 54 0.22 -1.16 10.47
C CYS A 54 1.02 -2.07 9.54
N LYS A 55 0.44 -3.23 9.17
CA LYS A 55 1.08 -4.21 8.29
C LYS A 55 1.49 -3.61 6.93
N ASP A 56 0.70 -2.67 6.42
CA ASP A 56 0.90 -2.07 5.10
C ASP A 56 1.58 -0.69 5.16
N TYR A 57 2.17 -0.30 6.29
CA TYR A 57 2.67 1.05 6.50
C TYR A 57 3.67 1.50 5.42
N VAL A 58 4.59 0.61 5.02
CA VAL A 58 5.56 0.89 3.94
C VAL A 58 4.83 1.26 2.64
N ARG A 59 3.84 0.46 2.23
CA ARG A 59 3.04 0.72 1.03
C ARG A 59 2.29 2.04 1.13
N VAL A 60 1.71 2.35 2.29
CA VAL A 60 0.97 3.60 2.52
C VAL A 60 1.88 4.81 2.39
N ILE A 61 3.01 4.83 3.10
CA ILE A 61 3.93 5.98 3.10
C ILE A 61 4.52 6.23 1.72
N LEU A 62 4.95 5.19 1.01
CA LEU A 62 5.50 5.33 -0.33
C LEU A 62 4.43 5.80 -1.34
N SER A 63 3.19 5.33 -1.20
CA SER A 63 2.08 5.77 -2.06
C SER A 63 1.63 7.20 -1.81
N GLN A 64 1.82 7.71 -0.59
CA GLN A 64 1.52 9.08 -0.19
C GLN A 64 2.72 10.02 -0.34
N THR A 65 3.89 9.51 -0.75
CA THR A 65 5.08 10.34 -0.91
C THR A 65 4.80 11.37 -2.00
N ARG A 66 4.68 12.63 -1.59
CA ARG A 66 4.44 13.75 -2.49
C ARG A 66 5.76 14.12 -3.19
N GLY A 67 5.62 14.69 -4.38
CA GLY A 67 6.75 15.17 -5.16
C GLY A 67 7.33 14.14 -6.13
N LYS A 68 8.25 14.64 -6.95
CA LYS A 68 8.90 13.92 -8.05
C LYS A 68 10.13 13.14 -7.55
N THR A 69 9.98 12.35 -6.47
CA THR A 69 11.10 11.59 -5.86
C THR A 69 10.95 10.09 -6.08
N ILE A 70 9.84 9.51 -5.61
CA ILE A 70 9.50 8.09 -5.76
C ILE A 70 8.20 7.99 -6.55
N THR A 71 8.12 7.06 -7.49
CA THR A 71 6.97 6.86 -8.37
C THR A 71 6.62 5.39 -8.46
N LYS A 72 5.34 5.10 -8.67
CA LYS A 72 4.85 3.73 -8.81
C LYS A 72 5.15 3.18 -10.21
N PHE A 73 5.56 1.93 -10.25
CA PHE A 73 5.78 1.16 -11.45
C PHE A 73 4.99 -0.13 -11.39
N LYS A 74 4.68 -0.65 -12.58
CA LYS A 74 4.15 -1.99 -12.79
C LYS A 74 5.20 -2.81 -13.52
N ALA A 75 5.44 -4.03 -13.02
CA ALA A 75 6.26 -5.01 -13.74
C ALA A 75 5.46 -5.55 -14.93
N LEU A 76 6.07 -5.56 -16.11
CA LEU A 76 5.49 -6.14 -17.33
C LEU A 76 5.77 -7.65 -17.42
N LYS A 77 6.86 -8.08 -16.79
CA LYS A 77 7.25 -9.49 -16.67
C LYS A 77 7.05 -9.96 -15.23
N PRO A 78 6.65 -11.22 -14.99
CA PRO A 78 6.58 -11.78 -13.64
C PRO A 78 7.94 -11.76 -12.96
N ILE A 79 7.97 -11.38 -11.67
CA ILE A 79 9.18 -11.40 -10.87
C ILE A 79 9.10 -12.58 -9.89
N PRO A 80 10.08 -13.51 -9.90
CA PRO A 80 10.06 -14.68 -9.02
C PRO A 80 9.90 -14.28 -7.55
N GLY A 81 8.98 -14.95 -6.85
CA GLY A 81 8.74 -14.73 -5.42
C GLY A 81 7.97 -13.45 -5.07
N ILE A 82 7.50 -12.68 -6.05
CA ILE A 82 6.68 -11.48 -5.84
C ILE A 82 5.31 -11.66 -6.49
N ASP A 83 4.25 -11.25 -5.78
CA ASP A 83 2.88 -11.30 -6.32
C ASP A 83 2.75 -10.37 -7.54
N LYS A 84 2.09 -10.84 -8.60
CA LYS A 84 1.76 -10.05 -9.80
C LYS A 84 0.98 -8.75 -9.50
N ARG A 85 0.29 -8.70 -8.35
CA ARG A 85 -0.48 -7.54 -7.86
C ARG A 85 0.37 -6.58 -7.03
N SER A 86 1.63 -6.92 -6.74
CA SER A 86 2.51 -6.05 -5.98
C SER A 86 2.74 -4.73 -6.70
N THR A 87 2.74 -3.64 -5.93
CA THR A 87 3.12 -2.32 -6.39
C THR A 87 4.63 -2.18 -6.26
N PHE A 88 5.27 -1.68 -7.33
CA PHE A 88 6.70 -1.40 -7.33
C PHE A 88 6.94 0.10 -7.23
N TYR A 89 8.04 0.48 -6.59
CA TYR A 89 8.43 1.85 -6.37
C TYR A 89 9.82 2.07 -6.97
N GLY A 90 9.94 3.10 -7.82
CA GLY A 90 11.17 3.48 -8.50
C GLY A 90 11.46 4.97 -8.31
N ILE A 91 12.71 5.38 -8.53
CA ILE A 91 13.09 6.80 -8.59
C ILE A 91 12.38 7.49 -9.76
N TYR A 92 11.73 8.62 -9.49
CA TYR A 92 11.10 9.45 -10.52
C TYR A 92 12.15 9.99 -11.50
N GLY A 93 11.82 9.99 -12.79
CA GLY A 93 12.70 10.51 -13.85
C GLY A 93 13.88 9.59 -14.21
N ARG A 94 14.11 8.49 -13.47
CA ARG A 94 15.08 7.47 -13.87
C ARG A 94 14.48 6.63 -15.02
N SER A 95 15.27 6.43 -16.06
CA SER A 95 14.90 5.54 -17.17
C SER A 95 15.11 4.08 -16.74
N TYR A 96 14.02 3.32 -16.68
CA TYR A 96 14.06 1.87 -16.51
C TYR A 96 13.71 1.19 -17.83
N PRO A 97 14.16 -0.05 -18.07
CA PRO A 97 13.82 -0.78 -19.29
C PRO A 97 12.31 -0.86 -19.50
N SER A 98 11.83 -0.25 -20.59
CA SER A 98 10.41 -0.14 -20.93
C SER A 98 9.75 -1.47 -21.28
N ASP A 99 10.56 -2.48 -21.60
CA ASP A 99 10.13 -3.87 -21.84
C ASP A 99 9.80 -4.62 -20.54
N SER A 100 10.26 -4.10 -19.40
CA SER A 100 10.18 -4.74 -18.10
C SER A 100 9.36 -3.93 -17.11
N TRP A 101 9.32 -2.60 -17.27
CA TRP A 101 8.69 -1.68 -16.34
C TRP A 101 7.84 -0.62 -17.05
N ALA A 102 6.64 -0.41 -16.53
CA ALA A 102 5.77 0.68 -16.94
C ALA A 102 5.50 1.61 -15.75
N ALA A 103 5.73 2.92 -15.91
CA ALA A 103 5.37 3.91 -14.91
C ALA A 103 3.83 3.97 -14.78
N THR A 104 3.34 3.98 -13.54
CA THR A 104 1.91 4.18 -13.28
C THR A 104 1.65 5.68 -13.23
N SER A 105 0.82 6.20 -14.13
CA SER A 105 0.45 7.61 -14.19
C SER A 105 -0.46 7.99 -13.01
N ASP A 106 0.12 8.22 -11.83
CA ASP A 106 -0.62 8.64 -10.64
C ASP A 106 -1.11 10.11 -10.70
N ASN A 107 -0.77 10.86 -11.76
CA ASN A 107 -0.84 12.32 -11.80
C ASN A 107 -2.18 12.93 -12.28
N ILE A 108 -3.28 12.18 -12.33
CA ILE A 108 -4.55 12.64 -12.92
C ILE A 108 -5.63 12.98 -11.86
N ARG A 109 -5.42 12.67 -10.57
CA ARG A 109 -6.51 12.74 -9.56
C ARG A 109 -6.39 13.82 -8.47
N SER A 110 -5.67 14.91 -8.68
CA SER A 110 -5.90 16.14 -7.89
C SER A 110 -6.97 17.00 -8.57
N LYS A 111 -8.19 16.48 -8.74
CA LYS A 111 -9.36 17.34 -8.94
C LYS A 111 -9.62 18.02 -7.60
N SER A 112 -9.28 19.30 -7.51
CA SER A 112 -9.72 20.18 -6.42
C SER A 112 -11.23 20.02 -6.25
N ARG A 113 -11.68 19.45 -5.13
CA ARG A 113 -13.05 19.67 -4.68
C ARG A 113 -13.13 21.17 -4.36
N LYS A 114 -13.70 21.95 -5.27
CA LYS A 114 -14.18 23.29 -4.92
C LYS A 114 -15.30 23.06 -3.91
N HIS A 115 -15.08 23.56 -2.69
CA HIS A 115 -16.11 23.71 -1.68
C HIS A 115 -16.81 25.01 -2.05
N ASP A 116 -17.85 24.92 -2.90
CA ASP A 116 -18.84 25.98 -3.03
C ASP A 116 -19.82 25.71 -1.90
N ASP A 117 -19.69 26.43 -0.79
CA ASP A 117 -20.75 26.70 0.19
C ASP A 117 -20.15 27.64 1.26
N ASP A 118 -20.98 28.60 1.70
CA ASP A 118 -20.77 29.60 2.76
C ASP A 118 -20.46 31.04 2.29
N ALA A 119 -21.45 31.64 1.60
CA ALA A 119 -21.70 33.08 1.67
C ALA A 119 -23.08 33.28 2.32
N TYR A 120 -23.11 33.42 3.65
CA TYR A 120 -24.25 34.00 4.36
C TYR A 120 -23.72 35.21 5.11
N ASP A 121 -24.22 36.38 4.71
CA ASP A 121 -23.78 37.71 5.14
C ASP A 121 -24.09 37.95 6.63
N GLU A 122 -23.15 38.64 7.26
CA GLU A 122 -23.14 39.02 8.67
C GLU A 122 -23.65 40.46 8.78
N GLU A 123 -24.94 40.66 9.05
CA GLU A 123 -25.49 41.97 9.44
C GLU A 123 -26.13 41.89 10.83
N MET A 124 -25.36 42.19 11.87
CA MET A 124 -25.88 42.58 13.17
C MET A 124 -25.23 43.89 13.63
N ASN A 125 -25.98 44.98 13.48
CA ASN A 125 -25.78 46.19 14.26
C ASN A 125 -27.15 46.86 14.43
N PHE A 126 -27.67 46.90 15.66
CA PHE A 126 -28.19 48.13 16.28
C PHE A 126 -28.48 47.90 17.77
N SER A 127 -27.85 48.72 18.60
CA SER A 127 -28.21 48.95 20.00
C SER A 127 -29.58 49.65 20.10
N ASN A 128 -30.41 49.34 21.10
CA ASN A 128 -30.58 50.18 22.31
C ASN A 128 -31.76 49.68 23.20
N SER A 129 -31.50 49.68 24.51
CA SER A 129 -32.40 49.96 25.66
C SER A 129 -33.92 49.73 25.57
N LYS A 130 -34.48 48.95 26.53
CA LYS A 130 -35.24 49.44 27.71
C LYS A 130 -36.35 48.46 28.16
N GLU A 131 -36.23 48.06 29.43
CA GLU A 131 -37.25 47.75 30.46
C GLU A 131 -38.40 46.73 30.26
N GLU A 132 -38.42 45.79 31.22
CA GLU A 132 -39.53 45.32 32.06
C GLU A 132 -40.61 44.33 31.57
N SER A 133 -40.73 43.29 32.41
CA SER A 133 -41.94 42.57 32.84
C SER A 133 -42.55 41.43 32.00
N SER A 134 -42.28 40.23 32.52
CA SER A 134 -43.27 39.22 32.99
C SER A 134 -43.96 38.25 32.01
N GLN A 135 -44.18 37.04 32.58
CA GLN A 135 -45.09 35.93 32.20
C GLN A 135 -44.56 34.91 31.16
N SER A 136 -44.16 33.69 31.58
CA SER A 136 -44.97 32.43 31.72
C SER A 136 -45.49 31.92 30.38
N SER A 137 -45.38 30.67 29.91
CA SER A 137 -45.22 29.33 30.47
C SER A 137 -44.68 28.42 29.34
N ASP A 138 -43.83 27.43 29.61
CA ASP A 138 -44.16 25.99 29.59
C ASP A 138 -45.11 25.52 28.46
N GLU A 139 -44.55 24.88 27.42
CA GLU A 139 -45.05 23.59 26.93
C GLU A 139 -44.03 22.91 26.00
N SER A 140 -43.57 21.75 26.44
CA SER A 140 -42.87 20.75 25.64
C SER A 140 -43.87 19.87 24.91
N SER A 141 -43.69 19.61 23.62
CA SER A 141 -43.85 18.25 23.09
C SER A 141 -43.16 18.07 21.74
N GLU A 142 -42.28 17.08 21.72
CA GLU A 142 -41.45 16.61 20.63
C GLU A 142 -42.26 16.13 19.42
N SER A 143 -41.95 16.69 18.26
CA SER A 143 -42.29 16.13 16.95
C SER A 143 -41.26 15.04 16.61
N SER A 144 -41.64 13.77 16.82
CA SER A 144 -40.86 12.60 16.43
C SER A 144 -40.82 12.44 14.90
N PRO A 145 -39.64 12.36 14.26
CA PRO A 145 -39.57 11.92 12.87
C PRO A 145 -39.71 10.39 12.78
N LYS A 146 -40.64 9.97 11.94
CA LYS A 146 -41.02 8.60 11.60
C LYS A 146 -39.85 7.85 10.93
N ILE A 147 -39.10 7.07 11.71
CA ILE A 147 -38.04 6.19 11.21
C ILE A 147 -38.69 5.01 10.47
N MET A 148 -38.53 4.96 9.15
CA MET A 148 -38.93 3.81 8.35
C MET A 148 -38.00 2.62 8.65
N ALA A 149 -38.61 1.49 8.99
CA ALA A 149 -37.93 0.26 9.36
C ALA A 149 -37.04 -0.27 8.22
N ILE A 150 -35.77 -0.53 8.54
CA ILE A 150 -34.79 -1.17 7.66
C ILE A 150 -35.13 -2.66 7.57
N PRO A 151 -35.14 -3.29 6.38
CA PRO A 151 -35.35 -4.73 6.24
C PRO A 151 -34.25 -5.51 6.96
N ILE A 152 -34.67 -6.43 7.85
CA ILE A 152 -33.78 -7.30 8.60
C ILE A 152 -33.16 -8.31 7.62
N HIS A 153 -31.87 -8.14 7.34
CA HIS A 153 -31.10 -9.08 6.54
C HIS A 153 -30.95 -10.40 7.33
N GLU A 154 -31.57 -11.47 6.82
CA GLU A 154 -31.50 -12.80 7.40
C GLU A 154 -30.04 -13.27 7.52
N SER A 155 -29.67 -13.77 8.69
CA SER A 155 -28.30 -14.21 8.96
C SER A 155 -28.01 -15.55 8.26
N PRO A 156 -26.85 -15.73 7.61
CA PRO A 156 -26.51 -16.99 6.96
C PRO A 156 -26.37 -18.12 7.99
N LYS A 157 -26.92 -19.28 7.64
CA LYS A 157 -26.96 -20.48 8.49
C LYS A 157 -25.55 -20.95 8.89
N PRO A 158 -25.35 -21.45 10.13
CA PRO A 158 -24.07 -22.01 10.57
C PRO A 158 -23.64 -23.18 9.69
N VAL A 159 -22.39 -23.15 9.24
CA VAL A 159 -21.77 -24.25 8.48
C VAL A 159 -21.55 -25.44 9.42
N GLU A 160 -22.11 -26.61 9.07
CA GLU A 160 -21.88 -27.86 9.79
C GLU A 160 -20.40 -28.21 9.84
N ARG A 161 -19.94 -28.59 11.04
CA ARG A 161 -18.57 -29.04 11.26
C ARG A 161 -18.38 -30.40 10.60
N ARG A 162 -17.72 -30.42 9.44
CA ARG A 162 -17.20 -31.67 8.87
C ARG A 162 -16.03 -32.14 9.71
N ASP A 163 -16.12 -33.36 10.22
CA ASP A 163 -15.02 -34.02 10.91
C ASP A 163 -13.80 -34.10 10.02
N ARG A 164 -12.69 -33.57 10.50
CA ARG A 164 -11.40 -33.63 9.82
C ARG A 164 -10.90 -35.07 9.91
N LYS A 165 -11.10 -35.84 8.84
CA LYS A 165 -10.40 -37.12 8.67
C LYS A 165 -8.90 -36.83 8.63
N LEU A 166 -8.18 -37.26 9.67
CA LEU A 166 -6.72 -37.19 9.72
C LEU A 166 -6.17 -38.04 8.58
N LEU A 167 -5.45 -37.41 7.67
CA LEU A 167 -4.69 -38.11 6.65
C LEU A 167 -3.59 -38.94 7.33
N PRO A 168 -3.29 -40.14 6.83
CA PRO A 168 -2.17 -40.92 7.33
C PRO A 168 -0.87 -40.13 7.18
N PRO A 169 0.09 -40.30 8.11
CA PRO A 169 1.36 -39.58 8.07
C PRO A 169 2.09 -39.87 6.76
N LEU A 170 2.65 -38.83 6.16
CA LEU A 170 3.48 -38.97 4.97
C LEU A 170 4.70 -39.86 5.30
N PRO A 171 5.09 -40.75 4.37
CA PRO A 171 6.27 -41.59 4.57
C PRO A 171 7.52 -40.72 4.77
N PRO A 172 8.50 -41.16 5.57
CA PRO A 172 9.73 -40.43 5.76
C PRO A 172 10.44 -40.23 4.42
N PHE A 173 10.81 -38.98 4.12
CA PHE A 173 11.67 -38.66 2.98
C PHE A 173 12.99 -39.40 3.17
N ARG A 174 13.16 -40.52 2.47
CA ARG A 174 14.47 -41.12 2.33
C ARG A 174 15.32 -40.14 1.54
N LEU A 175 16.29 -39.54 2.22
CA LEU A 175 17.41 -38.85 1.61
C LEU A 175 18.10 -39.85 0.67
N LEU A 176 17.79 -39.75 -0.62
CA LEU A 176 18.60 -40.32 -1.69
C LEU A 176 19.87 -39.47 -1.79
N CYS A 177 20.76 -39.59 -0.79
CA CYS A 177 22.17 -39.28 -0.96
C CYS A 177 22.80 -40.44 -1.72
N GLY A 178 22.61 -40.45 -3.04
CA GLY A 178 23.42 -41.21 -3.98
C GLY A 178 24.30 -40.24 -4.76
N PRO A 179 25.61 -40.52 -4.95
CA PRO A 179 26.49 -39.64 -5.69
C PRO A 179 26.33 -39.95 -7.18
N ASN A 180 25.35 -39.33 -7.85
CA ASN A 180 25.32 -39.24 -9.31
C ASN A 180 24.37 -38.10 -9.75
N PRO A 181 24.88 -37.03 -10.38
CA PRO A 181 24.02 -35.98 -10.92
C PRO A 181 23.45 -36.44 -12.26
N ILE A 182 22.15 -36.73 -12.31
CA ILE A 182 21.39 -36.79 -13.56
C ILE A 182 20.55 -35.51 -13.62
N PHE A 183 21.19 -34.42 -14.02
CA PHE A 183 20.48 -33.29 -14.61
C PHE A 183 20.73 -33.33 -16.12
N PRO A 184 19.68 -33.41 -16.96
CA PRO A 184 19.85 -33.25 -18.39
C PRO A 184 20.09 -31.76 -18.68
N SER A 185 21.31 -31.46 -19.12
CA SER A 185 21.69 -30.21 -19.77
C SER A 185 20.87 -30.05 -21.05
N PHE A 186 19.89 -29.16 -21.05
CA PHE A 186 19.34 -28.60 -22.28
C PHE A 186 20.01 -27.24 -22.53
N ILE A 187 20.26 -26.92 -23.81
CA ILE A 187 21.07 -25.84 -24.39
C ILE A 187 22.45 -26.41 -24.84
N THR A 188 22.69 -26.70 -26.13
CA THR A 188 22.77 -25.72 -27.24
C THR A 188 22.48 -26.36 -28.61
N ASN A 189 21.75 -25.60 -29.45
CA ASN A 189 21.77 -25.73 -30.92
C ASN A 189 23.08 -25.11 -31.45
N ASN A 190 23.85 -25.85 -32.25
CA ASN A 190 24.58 -25.37 -33.44
C ASN A 190 25.42 -26.50 -34.06
N PRO A 191 25.26 -26.80 -35.38
CA PRO A 191 26.28 -27.51 -36.14
C PRO A 191 27.17 -26.50 -36.86
N ILE A 192 28.43 -26.36 -36.43
CA ILE A 192 29.49 -25.76 -37.25
C ILE A 192 30.15 -26.92 -38.00
N LEU A 193 29.89 -26.95 -39.32
CA LEU A 193 30.65 -27.69 -40.32
C LEU A 193 32.09 -27.18 -40.36
N PHE A 194 33.06 -28.04 -40.08
CA PHE A 194 34.43 -27.86 -40.58
C PHE A 194 34.64 -28.86 -41.72
N ASN A 195 34.72 -28.33 -42.94
CA ASN A 195 35.26 -29.03 -44.09
C ASN A 195 36.78 -29.09 -43.97
N LEU A 196 37.33 -30.24 -44.33
CA LEU A 196 38.73 -30.59 -44.34
C LEU A 196 39.17 -30.59 -45.81
N VAL A 197 40.06 -29.68 -46.19
CA VAL A 197 40.95 -29.75 -47.36
C VAL A 197 42.29 -29.20 -46.93
#